data_AF-A0A2S8J756-F1
#
_entry.id   AF-A0A2S8J756-F1
#
_cell.length_a   1.000
_cell.length_b   1.000
_cell.length_c   1.000
_cell.angle_alpha   90.00
_cell.angle_beta   90.00
_cell.angle_gamma   90.00
#
_symmetry.space_group_name_H-M   'P 1'
#
loop_
_entity.id
_entity.type
_entity.pdbx_description
1 polymer ?
#
loop_
_entity_poly.entity_id
_entity_poly.type
_entity_poly.pdbx_seq_one_letter_code
_entity_poly.pdbx_strand_id
1 'polypeptide(L)' 'MNSIPSAGADESDVTITVCPDGPLLVRGAARILDPEGNPLGTDRATVALCRCGRTSIAPFCDSSHKKRRRP' A
#
# COMPACT_ATOMS: atom_id res chain seq x y z
N MET A 1 10.00 -20.04 -17.26
CA MET A 1 9.53 -19.57 -15.93
C MET A 1 10.33 -18.31 -15.62
N ASN A 2 9.87 -17.06 -15.65
CA ASN A 2 8.54 -16.48 -15.59
C ASN A 2 8.39 -15.42 -16.69
N SER A 3 7.27 -15.44 -17.41
CA SER A 3 6.89 -14.34 -18.28
C SER A 3 6.43 -13.18 -17.42
N ILE A 4 7.21 -12.10 -17.38
CA ILE A 4 6.76 -10.80 -16.87
C ILE A 4 5.91 -10.21 -18.00
N PRO A 5 4.58 -10.07 -17.86
CA PRO A 5 3.78 -9.46 -18.89
C PRO A 5 4.24 -8.00 -19.07
N SER A 6 4.56 -7.64 -20.32
CA SER A 6 4.79 -6.26 -20.73
C SER A 6 3.61 -5.41 -20.26
N ALA A 7 3.89 -4.46 -19.37
CA ALA A 7 2.92 -3.47 -18.90
C ALA A 7 2.41 -2.69 -20.12
N GLY A 8 1.22 -3.07 -20.59
CA GLY A 8 0.39 -2.21 -21.40
C GLY A 8 0.10 -0.95 -20.60
N ALA A 9 0.27 0.20 -21.24
CA ALA A 9 -0.15 1.48 -20.69
C ALA A 9 -1.68 1.55 -20.73
N ASP A 10 -2.33 0.81 -19.83
CA ASP A 10 -3.72 1.01 -19.49
C ASP A 10 -3.76 2.05 -18.36
N GLU A 11 -4.54 3.11 -18.52
CA GLU A 11 -4.75 4.19 -17.53
C GLU A 11 -5.37 3.70 -16.20
N SER A 12 -5.43 2.38 -16.01
CA SER A 12 -5.98 1.63 -14.89
C SER A 12 -4.94 0.74 -14.20
N ASP A 13 -3.65 0.81 -14.55
CA ASP A 13 -2.63 -0.03 -13.91
C ASP A 13 -2.52 0.29 -12.42
N VAL A 14 -2.77 -0.75 -11.61
CA VAL A 14 -2.58 -0.71 -10.16
C VAL A 14 -1.37 -1.54 -9.82
N THR A 15 -0.29 -0.86 -9.44
CA THR A 15 0.93 -1.50 -9.00
C THR A 15 0.98 -1.57 -7.47
N ILE A 16 1.12 -2.77 -6.91
CA ILE A 16 1.35 -2.99 -5.48
C ILE A 16 2.81 -3.42 -5.28
N THR A 17 3.60 -2.58 -4.63
CA THR A 17 5.01 -2.85 -4.32
C THR A 17 5.19 -3.19 -2.85
N VAL A 18 5.79 -4.35 -2.57
CA VAL A 18 6.15 -4.76 -1.21
C VAL A 18 7.51 -4.18 -0.86
N CYS A 19 7.56 -3.25 0.09
CA CYS A 19 8.84 -2.70 0.57
C CYS A 19 9.42 -3.61 1.68
N PRO A 20 10.69 -4.04 1.61
CA PRO A 20 11.33 -4.81 2.68
C PRO A 20 11.33 -4.00 3.99
N ASP A 21 10.93 -4.65 5.11
CA ASP A 21 10.69 -4.01 6.41
C ASP A 21 9.74 -2.80 6.40
N GLY A 22 9.01 -2.62 5.30
CA GLY A 22 8.21 -1.44 5.02
C GLY A 22 6.74 -1.74 4.73
N PRO A 23 5.98 -0.67 4.40
CA PRO A 23 4.59 -0.77 3.99
C PRO A 23 4.42 -1.37 2.60
N LEU A 24 3.16 -1.67 2.25
CA LEU A 24 2.76 -1.94 0.89
C LEU A 24 2.47 -0.62 0.19
N LEU A 25 3.20 -0.32 -0.88
CA LEU A 25 2.97 0.86 -1.70
C LEU A 25 2.01 0.51 -2.83
N VAL A 26 0.81 1.06 -2.77
CA VAL A 26 -0.20 0.94 -3.82
C VAL A 26 -0.13 2.20 -4.67
N ARG A 27 0.06 2.05 -5.98
CA ARG A 27 0.14 3.14 -6.96
C ARG A 27 -0.89 2.93 -8.06
N GLY A 28 -1.42 4.02 -8.60
CA GLY A 28 -2.41 4.00 -9.67
C GLY A 28 -3.83 4.23 -9.17
N ALA A 29 -4.82 3.94 -10.02
CA ALA A 29 -6.24 4.17 -9.77
C ALA A 29 -6.88 3.11 -8.84
N ALA A 30 -6.23 2.80 -7.71
CA ALA A 30 -6.67 1.79 -6.77
C ALA A 30 -7.74 2.34 -5.81
N ARG A 31 -8.86 1.63 -5.69
CA ARG A 31 -9.83 1.87 -4.61
C ARG A 31 -9.49 1.01 -3.41
N ILE A 32 -9.30 1.64 -2.26
CA ILE A 32 -9.05 0.94 -1.00
C ILE A 32 -10.36 0.88 -0.24
N LEU A 33 -10.79 -0.33 0.09
CA LEU A 33 -12.00 -0.59 0.86
C LEU A 33 -11.61 -1.08 2.26
N ASP A 34 -12.43 -0.74 3.24
CA ASP A 34 -12.36 -1.32 4.58
C ASP A 34 -13.05 -2.71 4.59
N PRO A 35 -12.91 -3.54 5.65
CA PRO A 35 -13.56 -4.85 5.74
C PRO A 35 -15.10 -4.84 5.62
N GLU A 36 -15.74 -3.72 5.93
CA GLU A 36 -17.19 -3.47 5.77
C GLU A 36 -17.54 -3.02 4.34
N GLY A 37 -16.54 -2.77 3.49
CA GLY A 37 -16.70 -2.40 2.08
C GLY A 37 -16.81 -0.90 1.82
N ASN A 38 -16.62 -0.03 2.82
CA ASN A 38 -16.61 1.42 2.62
C ASN A 38 -15.28 1.88 2.02
N PRO A 39 -15.30 2.85 1.08
CA PRO A 39 -14.09 3.40 0.52
C PRO A 39 -13.33 4.22 1.57
N LEU A 40 -12.09 3.81 1.85
CA LEU A 40 -11.15 4.56 2.67
C LEU A 40 -10.62 5.71 1.82
N GLY A 41 -11.11 6.92 2.08
CA GLY A 41 -10.86 8.18 1.36
C GLY A 41 -9.43 8.37 0.88
N THR A 42 -9.11 7.74 -0.24
CA THR A 42 -7.82 7.75 -0.91
C THR A 42 -8.05 8.52 -2.20
N ASP A 43 -7.90 9.83 -2.10
CA ASP A 43 -7.81 10.71 -3.28
C ASP A 43 -6.39 10.71 -3.86
N ARG A 44 -5.47 9.97 -3.23
CA ARG A 44 -4.05 9.99 -3.56
C ARG A 44 -3.72 8.91 -4.58
N ALA A 45 -2.99 9.28 -5.63
CA ALA A 45 -2.43 8.35 -6.61
C ALA A 45 -1.42 7.33 -6.02
N THR A 46 -1.02 7.50 -4.76
CA THR A 46 -0.14 6.57 -4.04
C THR A 46 -0.54 6.46 -2.58
N VAL A 47 -0.70 5.22 -2.10
CA VAL A 47 -1.00 4.90 -0.70
C VAL A 47 0.05 3.96 -0.13
N ALA A 48 0.41 4.21 1.13
CA ALA A 48 1.22 3.28 1.92
C ALA A 48 0.32 2.57 2.93
N LEU A 49 0.09 1.27 2.74
CA LEU A 49 -0.65 0.43 3.68
C LEU A 49 0.30 -0.18 4.71
N CYS A 50 -0.12 -0.14 5.97
CA CYS A 50 0.67 -0.68 7.07
C CYS A 50 0.69 -2.21 7.01
N ARG A 51 1.90 -2.78 7.02
CA ARG A 51 2.13 -4.23 7.18
C ARG A 51 2.66 -4.61 8.57
N CYS A 52 3.16 -3.64 9.34
CA CYS A 52 3.86 -3.89 10.59
C CYS A 52 2.96 -3.95 11.84
N GLY A 53 1.69 -3.56 11.74
CA GLY A 53 0.76 -3.48 12.88
C GLY A 53 1.05 -2.38 13.90
N ARG A 54 2.08 -1.54 13.70
CA ARG A 54 2.50 -0.49 14.65
C ARG A 54 1.95 0.90 14.35
N THR A 55 1.13 1.04 13.31
CA THR A 55 0.59 2.33 12.90
C THR A 55 -0.51 2.78 13.86
N SER A 56 -0.60 4.08 14.13
CA SER A 56 -1.73 4.67 14.87
C SER A 56 -2.86 5.13 13.94
N ILE A 57 -2.67 5.05 12.63
CA ILE A 57 -3.64 5.48 11.59
C ILE A 57 -4.08 4.31 10.71
N ALA A 58 -4.32 3.14 11.31
CA ALA A 58 -4.69 1.95 10.57
C ALA A 58 -5.87 2.24 9.62
N PRO A 59 -5.81 1.76 8.36
CA PRO A 59 -4.85 0.81 7.77
C PRO A 59 -3.58 1.44 7.14
N PHE A 60 -3.37 2.75 7.27
CA PHE A 60 -2.27 3.47 6.61
C PHE A 60 -0.95 3.41 7.37
N CYS A 61 0.17 3.58 6.69
CA CYS A 61 1.51 3.60 7.29
C CYS A 61 1.95 5.00 7.72
N ASP A 62 2.19 5.20 9.03
CA ASP A 62 2.74 6.45 9.61
C ASP A 62 4.25 6.37 9.90
N SER A 63 5.03 5.66 9.08
CA SER A 63 6.48 5.44 9.35
C SER A 63 6.82 4.72 10.68
N SER A 64 5.84 4.28 11.46
CA SER A 64 6.05 3.57 12.73
C SER A 64 6.76 2.21 12.57
N HIS A 65 6.84 1.68 11.35
CA HIS A 65 7.69 0.52 11.02
C HIS A 65 9.19 0.80 11.24
N LYS A 66 9.63 2.06 11.07
CA LYS A 66 11.04 2.47 11.27
C LYS A 66 11.40 2.67 12.73
N LYS A 67 10.42 2.86 13.61
CA LYS A 67 10.66 2.99 15.06
C LYS A 67 11.25 1.66 15.54
N ARG A 68 12.57 1.63 15.70
CA ARG A 68 13.27 0.55 16.41
C ARG A 68 12.73 0.57 17.84
N ARG A 69 12.18 -0.55 18.33
CA ARG A 69 12.00 -0.68 19.78
C ARG A 69 13.40 -0.60 20.37
N ARG A 70 13.62 0.39 21.23
CA ARG A 70 14.71 0.35 22.19
C ARG A 70 14.48 -0.93 23.03
N PRO A 71 15.50 -1.79 23.19
CA PRO A 71 15.37 -3.02 23.94
C PRO A 71 14.94 -2.76 25.38
#